data_AF-A0A0G3GZB5-F1
#
_entry.id   AF-A0A0G3GZB5-F1
#
_cell.length_a   1.000
_cell.length_b   1.000
_cell.length_c   1.000
_cell.angle_alpha   90.00
_cell.angle_beta   90.00
_cell.angle_gamma   90.00
#
_symmetry.space_group_name_H-M   'P 1'
#
loop_
_entity.id
_entity.type
_entity.pdbx_description
1 polymer ?
#
loop_
_entity_poly.entity_id
_entity_poly.type
_entity_poly.pdbx_seq_one_letter_code
_entity_poly.pdbx_strand_id
1 'polypeptide(L)'
;MLLLVLIMDIAPGYRPPTLTVDLVMFRIERGVLEVLLLKRAAEPFRGEWALPGGYNAAGETTVEALGRVVWDKVGLDLRSDVGFFEQLCTVDTVARDPRGHAVSVVYLGCGFGLDLPGGSQSHRFWPVDALPELAFDHAEIIAYARQRLVSKMSYSNAVSGLVDSTFTLSQVQAAYEAVWGRELDKRNFRKKFLSLGLIEETGGFWATGAHRPAKLYRFRSSELEILPSPF
;
A
#
# COMPACT_ATOMS: atom_id res chain seq x y z
N MET A 1 36.57 8.22 15.45
CA MET A 1 36.17 9.40 14.64
C MET A 1 34.69 9.66 14.93
N LEU A 2 34.41 10.38 16.02
CA LEU A 2 33.03 10.72 16.40
C LEU A 2 32.56 11.87 15.51
N LEU A 3 31.50 11.64 14.74
CA LEU A 3 30.82 12.70 14.00
C LEU A 3 29.99 13.51 15.01
N LEU A 4 30.53 14.64 15.42
CA LEU A 4 29.82 15.68 16.17
C LEU A 4 28.76 16.26 15.21
N VAL A 5 27.51 15.79 15.32
CA VAL A 5 26.40 16.46 14.64
C VAL A 5 26.24 17.81 15.32
N LEU A 6 26.73 18.86 14.65
CA LEU A 6 26.46 20.24 15.03
C LEU A 6 24.93 20.39 15.08
N ILE A 7 24.37 20.48 16.28
CA ILE A 7 23.04 21.06 16.46
C ILE A 7 23.22 22.52 16.07
N MET A 8 22.90 22.85 14.82
CA MET A 8 22.79 24.24 14.40
C MET A 8 21.76 24.89 15.31
N ASP A 9 22.13 26.03 15.93
CA ASP A 9 21.20 26.89 16.65
C ASP A 9 20.07 27.27 15.69
N ILE A 10 18.94 26.57 15.84
CA ILE A 10 17.73 26.89 15.09
C ILE A 10 17.25 28.26 15.58
N ALA A 11 16.71 29.08 14.67
CA ALA A 11 16.30 30.45 14.97
C ALA A 11 15.51 30.54 16.30
N PRO A 12 15.80 31.54 17.17
CA PRO A 12 15.12 31.67 18.45
C PRO A 12 13.60 31.64 18.31
N GLY A 13 12.93 30.73 19.02
CA GLY A 13 11.48 30.58 19.01
C GLY A 13 10.92 29.65 17.92
N TYR A 14 11.74 29.13 17.02
CA TYR A 14 11.31 28.12 16.07
C TYR A 14 10.96 26.80 16.78
N ARG A 15 9.78 26.26 16.47
CA ARG A 15 9.36 24.92 16.87
C ARG A 15 9.04 24.13 15.60
N PRO A 16 9.78 23.07 15.27
CA PRO A 16 9.46 22.26 14.10
C PRO A 16 8.10 21.57 14.30
N PRO A 17 7.36 21.31 13.21
CA PRO A 17 6.23 20.40 13.29
C PRO A 17 6.71 19.01 13.70
N THR A 18 5.80 18.23 14.27
CA THR A 18 6.04 16.81 14.52
C THR A 18 6.04 16.08 13.18
N LEU A 19 7.13 15.39 12.84
CA LEU A 19 7.19 14.55 11.64
C LEU A 19 6.73 13.13 11.94
N THR A 20 5.80 12.65 11.14
CA THR A 20 5.21 11.32 11.21
C THR A 20 5.28 10.62 9.84
N VAL A 21 5.09 9.32 9.86
CA VAL A 21 4.98 8.48 8.67
C VAL A 21 3.77 7.57 8.81
N ASP A 22 3.02 7.38 7.73
CA ASP A 22 1.87 6.49 7.66
C ASP A 22 1.97 5.59 6.42
N LEU A 23 1.47 4.36 6.52
CA LEU A 23 1.39 3.41 5.41
C LEU A 23 -0.05 3.07 5.08
N VAL A 24 -0.45 3.29 3.83
CA VAL A 24 -1.62 2.65 3.24
C VAL A 24 -1.16 1.35 2.59
N MET A 25 -1.44 0.22 3.24
CA MET A 25 -1.06 -1.11 2.75
C MET A 25 -2.28 -1.82 2.18
N PHE A 26 -2.37 -1.94 0.86
CA PHE A 26 -3.44 -2.66 0.19
C PHE A 26 -3.09 -4.12 -0.06
N ARG A 27 -4.12 -4.97 -0.03
CA ARG A 27 -4.10 -6.32 -0.58
C ARG A 27 -5.43 -6.62 -1.25
N ILE A 28 -5.49 -7.74 -1.96
CA ILE A 28 -6.75 -8.28 -2.45
C ILE A 28 -6.99 -9.65 -1.83
N GLU A 29 -8.12 -9.80 -1.14
CA GLU A 29 -8.57 -11.07 -0.59
C GLU A 29 -9.97 -11.36 -1.14
N ARG A 30 -10.15 -12.54 -1.74
CA ARG A 30 -11.43 -12.99 -2.35
C ARG A 30 -12.08 -11.97 -3.29
N GLY A 31 -11.26 -11.25 -4.06
CA GLY A 31 -11.73 -10.25 -5.04
C GLY A 31 -12.10 -8.90 -4.43
N VAL A 32 -11.84 -8.67 -3.15
CA VAL A 32 -12.10 -7.40 -2.46
C VAL A 32 -10.79 -6.69 -2.19
N LEU A 33 -10.71 -5.40 -2.52
CA LEU A 33 -9.60 -4.54 -2.11
C LEU A 33 -9.72 -4.26 -0.60
N GLU A 34 -8.72 -4.68 0.16
CA GLU A 34 -8.64 -4.44 1.60
C GLU A 34 -7.43 -3.57 1.95
N VAL A 35 -7.53 -2.83 3.04
CA VAL A 35 -6.45 -2.00 3.60
C VAL A 35 -6.10 -2.43 5.02
N LEU A 36 -4.82 -2.47 5.34
CA LEU A 36 -4.33 -2.76 6.69
C LEU A 36 -4.62 -1.59 7.63
N LEU A 37 -5.28 -1.90 8.75
CA LEU A 37 -5.49 -0.97 9.84
C LEU A 37 -5.02 -1.58 11.16
N LEU A 38 -4.60 -0.71 12.09
CA LEU A 38 -4.31 -1.07 13.47
C LEU A 38 -5.30 -0.42 14.43
N LYS A 39 -5.49 -1.04 15.60
CA LYS A 39 -6.31 -0.50 16.67
C LYS A 39 -5.44 0.32 17.61
N ARG A 40 -5.73 1.62 17.73
CA ARG A 40 -4.91 2.55 18.51
C ARG A 40 -4.94 2.18 20.00
N ALA A 41 -3.76 1.98 20.57
CA ALA A 41 -3.60 1.67 22.00
C ALA A 41 -3.57 2.91 22.91
N ALA A 42 -3.32 4.10 22.35
CA ALA A 42 -3.08 5.34 23.10
C ALA A 42 -3.95 6.50 22.60
N GLU A 43 -4.16 7.48 23.48
CA GLU A 43 -4.83 8.74 23.13
C GLU A 43 -3.97 9.59 22.16
N PRO A 44 -4.60 10.47 21.36
CA PRO A 44 -6.05 10.61 21.12
C PRO A 44 -6.63 9.41 20.35
N PHE A 45 -7.96 9.29 20.28
CA PHE A 45 -8.66 8.26 19.50
C PHE A 45 -8.34 6.83 19.97
N ARG A 46 -8.16 6.62 21.27
CA ARG A 46 -7.86 5.30 21.82
C ARG A 46 -9.00 4.34 21.49
N GLY A 47 -8.65 3.17 20.94
CA GLY A 47 -9.61 2.13 20.57
C GLY A 47 -10.19 2.29 19.15
N GLU A 48 -9.95 3.41 18.48
CA GLU A 48 -10.30 3.59 17.06
C GLU A 48 -9.27 2.93 16.13
N TRP A 49 -9.67 2.74 14.87
CA TRP A 49 -8.80 2.19 13.84
C TRP A 49 -8.00 3.29 13.14
N ALA A 50 -6.78 2.98 12.73
CA ALA A 50 -5.91 3.93 12.05
C ALA A 50 -4.97 3.21 11.08
N LEU A 51 -4.40 3.96 10.13
CA LEU A 51 -3.28 3.50 9.34
C LEU A 51 -2.09 3.15 10.26
N PRO A 52 -1.29 2.12 9.90
CA PRO A 52 0.00 1.89 10.50
C PRO A 52 0.92 3.08 10.29
N GLY A 53 1.21 3.80 11.38
CA GLY A 53 2.07 4.97 11.33
C GLY A 53 2.59 5.42 12.68
N GLY A 54 3.55 6.33 12.68
CA GLY A 54 4.28 6.71 13.88
C GLY A 54 5.26 7.86 13.65
N TYR A 55 6.01 8.19 14.70
CA TYR A 55 6.98 9.28 14.65
C TYR A 55 8.22 8.90 13.84
N ASN A 56 8.72 9.86 13.06
CA ASN A 56 10.05 9.84 12.47
C ASN A 56 11.03 10.52 13.44
N ALA A 57 11.96 9.75 13.98
CA ALA A 57 12.96 10.20 14.94
C ALA A 57 14.10 10.95 14.23
N ALA A 58 14.79 11.82 14.98
CA ALA A 58 16.00 12.45 14.46
C ALA A 58 17.07 11.40 14.13
N GLY A 59 17.68 11.51 12.94
CA GLY A 59 18.75 10.62 12.50
C GLY A 59 18.32 9.43 11.64
N GLU A 60 17.03 9.29 11.31
CA GLU A 60 16.53 8.29 10.36
C GLU A 60 15.70 8.95 9.24
N THR A 61 15.75 8.37 8.04
CA THR A 61 14.86 8.72 6.93
C THR A 61 13.43 8.28 7.21
N THR A 62 12.47 8.85 6.48
CA THR A 62 11.05 8.49 6.61
C THR A 62 10.76 7.03 6.22
N VAL A 63 11.51 6.46 5.27
CA VAL A 63 11.37 5.03 4.90
C VAL A 63 11.91 4.13 6.01
N GLU A 64 13.04 4.48 6.63
CA GLU A 64 13.59 3.75 7.78
C GLU A 64 12.63 3.80 8.98
N ALA A 65 12.08 4.98 9.26
CA ALA A 65 11.06 5.16 10.29
C ALA A 65 9.82 4.31 10.03
N LEU A 66 9.33 4.30 8.78
CA LEU A 66 8.17 3.52 8.41
C LEU A 66 8.43 2.03 8.61
N GLY A 67 9.56 1.53 8.11
CA GLY A 67 9.97 0.13 8.26
C GLY A 67 10.03 -0.29 9.74
N ARG A 68 10.67 0.51 10.58
CA ARG A 68 10.71 0.30 12.03
C ARG A 68 9.31 0.25 12.67
N VAL A 69 8.45 1.20 12.30
CA VAL A 69 7.10 1.33 12.87
C VAL A 69 6.19 0.18 12.47
N VAL A 70 6.17 -0.21 11.19
CA VAL A 70 5.29 -1.29 10.71
C VAL A 70 5.79 -2.66 11.14
N TRP A 71 7.10 -2.85 11.23
CA TRP A 71 7.68 -4.05 11.84
C TRP A 71 7.26 -4.19 13.30
N ASP A 72 7.46 -3.16 14.13
CA ASP A 72 7.08 -3.22 15.55
C ASP A 72 5.58 -3.48 15.76
N LYS A 73 4.73 -2.79 15.00
CA LYS A 73 3.29 -2.77 15.28
C LYS A 73 2.56 -3.97 14.73
N VAL A 74 2.94 -4.43 13.55
CA VAL A 74 2.18 -5.45 12.80
C VAL A 74 3.06 -6.56 12.24
N GLY A 75 4.39 -6.48 12.37
CA GLY A 75 5.30 -7.49 11.87
C GLY A 75 5.47 -7.48 10.35
N LEU A 76 5.19 -6.35 9.70
CA LEU A 76 5.34 -6.18 8.25
C LEU A 76 6.78 -5.79 7.91
N ASP A 77 7.41 -6.50 6.98
CA ASP A 77 8.70 -6.14 6.40
C ASP A 77 8.50 -5.50 5.02
N LEU A 78 8.86 -4.22 4.90
CA LEU A 78 8.69 -3.45 3.66
C LEU A 78 9.46 -4.05 2.47
N ARG A 79 10.47 -4.88 2.69
CA ARG A 79 11.32 -5.45 1.63
C ARG A 79 10.78 -6.77 1.10
N SER A 80 10.24 -7.64 1.97
CA SER A 80 9.76 -8.96 1.56
C SER A 80 8.26 -8.99 1.26
N ASP A 81 7.47 -8.17 1.95
CA ASP A 81 6.01 -8.31 1.95
C ASP A 81 5.36 -7.39 0.91
N VAL A 82 6.05 -6.32 0.50
CA VAL A 82 5.49 -5.26 -0.34
C VAL A 82 5.98 -5.39 -1.77
N GLY A 83 5.07 -5.82 -2.67
CA GLY A 83 5.37 -5.99 -4.10
C GLY A 83 5.29 -4.70 -4.92
N PHE A 84 4.65 -3.66 -4.40
CA PHE A 84 4.69 -2.31 -4.98
C PHE A 84 4.71 -1.28 -3.85
N PHE A 85 5.64 -0.34 -3.89
CA PHE A 85 5.84 0.67 -2.84
C PHE A 85 6.20 2.03 -3.45
N GLU A 86 5.50 3.09 -3.04
CA GLU A 86 5.84 4.47 -3.40
C GLU A 86 5.43 5.47 -2.31
N GLN A 87 6.04 6.65 -2.30
CA GLN A 87 5.52 7.76 -1.51
C GLN A 87 4.22 8.27 -2.17
N LEU A 88 3.15 8.38 -1.37
CA LEU A 88 1.83 8.79 -1.83
C LEU A 88 1.68 10.33 -1.82
N CYS A 89 1.86 10.92 -0.65
CA CYS A 89 1.75 12.36 -0.41
C CYS A 89 2.40 12.75 0.92
N THR A 90 2.46 14.05 1.16
CA THR A 90 2.68 14.63 2.49
C THR A 90 1.39 15.31 2.92
N VAL A 91 0.95 15.05 4.16
CA VAL A 91 -0.22 15.70 4.76
C VAL A 91 0.26 16.66 5.84
N ASP A 92 -0.05 17.94 5.67
CA ASP A 92 0.54 19.06 6.42
C ASP A 92 -0.51 20.05 6.96
N THR A 93 -1.79 19.67 6.99
CA THR A 93 -2.84 20.52 7.56
C THR A 93 -2.65 20.65 9.07
N VAL A 94 -2.54 21.90 9.56
CA VAL A 94 -2.17 22.21 10.96
C VAL A 94 -3.10 21.57 12.00
N ALA A 95 -4.38 21.37 11.65
CA ALA A 95 -5.41 20.84 12.55
C ALA A 95 -5.62 19.31 12.45
N ARG A 96 -4.79 18.58 11.68
CA ARG A 96 -4.99 17.12 11.48
C ARG A 96 -4.80 16.28 12.74
N ASP A 97 -3.99 16.76 13.68
CA ASP A 97 -3.69 16.05 14.92
C ASP A 97 -4.06 16.96 16.12
N PRO A 98 -4.94 16.53 17.03
CA PRO A 98 -5.35 17.34 18.17
C PRO A 98 -4.20 17.57 19.18
N ARG A 99 -3.07 16.88 19.05
CA ARG A 99 -1.88 17.10 19.88
C ARG A 99 -1.03 18.29 19.44
N GLY A 100 -1.26 18.82 18.24
CA GLY A 100 -0.55 19.98 17.70
C GLY A 100 -0.18 19.84 16.23
N HIS A 101 0.71 20.72 15.74
CA HIS A 101 1.12 20.74 14.34
C HIS A 101 1.95 19.49 13.99
N ALA A 102 1.33 18.57 13.25
CA ALA A 102 1.95 17.37 12.74
C ALA A 102 1.94 17.36 11.20
N VAL A 103 3.04 16.88 10.62
CA VAL A 103 3.20 16.61 9.19
C VAL A 103 3.42 15.11 9.04
N SER A 104 2.67 14.45 8.16
CA SER A 104 2.86 13.03 7.86
C SER A 104 3.33 12.81 6.44
N VAL A 105 4.41 12.03 6.25
CA VAL A 105 4.78 11.48 4.95
C VAL A 105 4.11 10.13 4.79
N VAL A 106 3.18 10.05 3.85
CA VAL A 106 2.36 8.87 3.64
C VAL A 106 2.93 8.05 2.49
N TYR A 107 3.00 6.73 2.69
CA TYR A 107 3.41 5.75 1.70
C TYR A 107 2.24 4.86 1.29
N LEU A 108 2.29 4.41 0.03
CA LEU A 108 1.37 3.44 -0.55
C LEU A 108 2.13 2.14 -0.79
N GLY A 109 1.63 1.05 -0.23
CA GLY A 109 2.11 -0.31 -0.45
C GLY A 109 1.02 -1.20 -1.05
N CYS A 110 1.39 -2.16 -1.89
CA CYS A 110 0.53 -3.29 -2.31
C CYS A 110 1.26 -4.61 -2.08
N GLY A 111 0.55 -5.62 -1.57
CA GLY A 111 1.08 -6.95 -1.31
C GLY A 111 0.07 -8.04 -1.62
N PHE A 112 0.59 -9.25 -1.84
CA PHE A 112 -0.19 -10.45 -2.12
C PHE A 112 0.02 -11.49 -1.01
N GLY A 113 -1.04 -12.18 -0.60
CA GLY A 113 -0.95 -13.28 0.37
C GLY A 113 -0.44 -12.84 1.75
N LEU A 114 -0.68 -11.59 2.13
CA LEU A 114 -0.19 -11.02 3.39
C LEU A 114 -0.83 -11.69 4.60
N ASP A 115 -0.04 -12.51 5.29
CA ASP A 115 -0.33 -13.07 6.61
C ASP A 115 0.72 -12.52 7.60
N LEU A 116 0.37 -11.43 8.27
CA LEU A 116 1.30 -10.71 9.12
C LEU A 116 1.40 -11.41 10.49
N PRO A 117 2.61 -11.65 11.02
CA PRO A 117 2.80 -12.37 12.28
C PRO A 117 2.27 -11.60 13.50
N GLY A 118 1.94 -10.32 13.33
CA GLY A 118 1.53 -9.41 14.40
C GLY A 118 2.71 -8.71 15.05
N GLY A 119 2.37 -7.86 16.02
CA GLY A 119 3.34 -7.02 16.71
C GLY A 119 2.72 -6.39 17.96
N SER A 120 3.20 -5.20 18.31
CA SER A 120 2.78 -4.47 19.51
C SER A 120 1.31 -4.03 19.49
N GLN A 121 0.63 -4.06 18.34
CA GLN A 121 -0.77 -3.64 18.20
C GLN A 121 -1.63 -4.65 17.45
N SER A 122 -2.89 -4.77 17.87
CA SER A 122 -3.90 -5.52 17.12
C SER A 122 -4.13 -4.87 15.76
N HIS A 123 -4.15 -5.67 14.71
CA HIS A 123 -4.33 -5.22 13.34
C HIS A 123 -5.30 -6.11 12.58
N ARG A 124 -5.86 -5.59 11.50
CA ARG A 124 -6.70 -6.34 10.57
C ARG A 124 -6.75 -5.62 9.23
N PHE A 125 -6.94 -6.39 8.16
CA PHE A 125 -7.36 -5.85 6.88
C PHE A 125 -8.88 -5.61 6.84
N TRP A 126 -9.27 -4.45 6.33
CA TRP A 126 -10.66 -4.02 6.18
C TRP A 126 -10.98 -3.76 4.71
N PRO A 127 -12.16 -4.17 4.20
CA PRO A 127 -12.60 -3.78 2.87
C PRO A 127 -12.60 -2.25 2.73
N VAL A 128 -12.00 -1.74 1.66
CA VAL A 128 -11.91 -0.29 1.41
C VAL A 128 -13.29 0.35 1.23
N ASP A 129 -14.26 -0.42 0.75
CA ASP A 129 -15.65 0.00 0.58
C ASP A 129 -16.52 -0.19 1.84
N ALA A 130 -15.96 -0.70 2.94
CA ALA A 130 -16.66 -0.91 4.21
C ALA A 130 -15.74 -0.63 5.42
N LEU A 131 -15.11 0.54 5.41
CA LEU A 131 -14.20 0.96 6.48
C LEU A 131 -14.94 1.22 7.79
N PRO A 132 -14.32 0.93 8.95
CA PRO A 132 -14.83 1.36 10.24
C PRO A 132 -14.60 2.87 10.43
N GLU A 133 -15.04 3.41 11.56
CA GLU A 133 -14.63 4.76 11.98
C GLU A 133 -13.10 4.80 12.18
N LEU A 134 -12.47 5.82 11.60
CA LEU A 134 -11.01 5.97 11.57
C LEU A 134 -10.58 7.23 12.30
N ALA A 135 -9.46 7.12 13.01
CA ALA A 135 -8.83 8.25 13.67
C ALA A 135 -8.23 9.23 12.66
N PHE A 136 -8.18 10.50 13.04
CA PHE A 136 -7.59 11.61 12.26
C PHE A 136 -8.24 11.77 10.87
N ASP A 137 -7.42 12.05 9.86
CA ASP A 137 -7.76 12.23 8.44
C ASP A 137 -7.56 10.94 7.62
N HIS A 138 -7.43 9.78 8.28
CA HIS A 138 -7.00 8.54 7.62
C HIS A 138 -8.00 8.01 6.58
N ALA A 139 -9.30 8.29 6.75
CA ALA A 139 -10.30 7.93 5.74
C ALA A 139 -10.06 8.67 4.41
N GLU A 140 -9.70 9.95 4.47
CA GLU A 140 -9.37 10.76 3.29
C GLU A 140 -8.08 10.28 2.63
N ILE A 141 -7.07 9.94 3.44
CA ILE A 141 -5.80 9.38 2.97
C ILE A 141 -6.02 8.05 2.21
N ILE A 142 -6.85 7.15 2.73
CA ILE A 142 -7.15 5.87 2.08
C ILE A 142 -7.91 6.09 0.77
N ALA A 143 -8.89 7.00 0.76
CA ALA A 143 -9.63 7.34 -0.46
C ALA A 143 -8.68 7.87 -1.54
N TYR A 144 -7.77 8.77 -1.18
CA TYR A 144 -6.75 9.29 -2.08
C TYR A 144 -5.76 8.21 -2.55
N ALA A 145 -5.34 7.31 -1.66
CA ALA A 145 -4.48 6.19 -2.00
C ALA A 145 -5.12 5.25 -3.04
N ARG A 146 -6.41 4.96 -2.91
CA ARG A 146 -7.15 4.19 -3.93
C ARG A 146 -7.15 4.93 -5.27
N GLN A 147 -7.46 6.22 -5.29
CA GLN A 147 -7.44 7.03 -6.52
C GLN A 147 -6.05 7.05 -7.17
N ARG A 148 -4.99 7.15 -6.36
CA ARG A 148 -3.62 7.07 -6.83
C ARG A 148 -3.33 5.71 -7.46
N LEU A 149 -3.72 4.62 -6.80
CA LEU A 149 -3.50 3.26 -7.30
C LEU A 149 -4.27 2.98 -8.59
N VAL A 150 -5.54 3.41 -8.66
CA VAL A 150 -6.38 3.40 -9.87
C VAL A 150 -5.65 4.06 -11.04
N SER A 151 -5.08 5.23 -10.79
CA SER A 151 -4.34 6.00 -11.79
C SER A 151 -3.03 5.29 -12.15
N LYS A 152 -2.28 4.80 -11.15
CA LYS A 152 -1.01 4.11 -11.35
C LYS A 152 -1.18 2.88 -12.23
N MET A 153 -2.17 2.04 -11.94
CA MET A 153 -2.48 0.83 -12.71
C MET A 153 -2.98 1.10 -14.13
N SER A 154 -3.43 2.33 -14.45
CA SER A 154 -3.84 2.68 -15.80
C SER A 154 -2.68 2.92 -16.74
N TYR A 155 -1.49 3.26 -16.22
CA TYR A 155 -0.30 3.55 -17.05
C TYR A 155 0.95 2.79 -16.63
N SER A 156 0.91 1.95 -15.58
CA SER A 156 2.01 1.06 -15.21
C SER A 156 1.56 -0.37 -14.87
N ASN A 157 2.51 -1.28 -14.71
CA ASN A 157 2.30 -2.65 -14.24
C ASN A 157 2.11 -2.78 -12.71
N ALA A 158 1.71 -1.72 -11.99
CA ALA A 158 1.62 -1.70 -10.52
C ALA A 158 0.70 -2.79 -9.92
N VAL A 159 -0.20 -3.36 -10.73
CA VAL A 159 -1.01 -4.52 -10.37
C VAL A 159 -0.17 -5.74 -9.97
N SER A 160 1.11 -5.81 -10.39
CA SER A 160 2.04 -6.88 -10.02
C SER A 160 2.20 -7.04 -8.52
N GLY A 161 2.08 -5.95 -7.74
CA GLY A 161 2.12 -6.00 -6.28
C GLY A 161 0.87 -6.61 -5.62
N LEU A 162 -0.20 -6.84 -6.37
CA LEU A 162 -1.49 -7.34 -5.85
C LEU A 162 -1.81 -8.77 -6.30
N VAL A 163 -0.91 -9.41 -7.04
CA VAL A 163 -1.07 -10.79 -7.52
C VAL A 163 0.15 -11.61 -7.17
N ASP A 164 0.01 -12.94 -7.18
CA ASP A 164 1.14 -13.85 -7.02
C ASP A 164 2.16 -13.66 -8.16
N SER A 165 3.38 -14.13 -7.94
CA SER A 165 4.44 -14.27 -8.95
C SER A 165 4.01 -15.00 -10.23
N THR A 166 3.03 -15.91 -10.11
CA THR A 166 2.38 -16.55 -11.26
C THR A 166 0.86 -16.47 -11.15
N PHE A 167 0.20 -16.07 -12.23
CA PHE A 167 -1.22 -15.78 -12.21
C PHE A 167 -1.90 -16.14 -13.53
N THR A 168 -3.22 -16.28 -13.48
CA THR A 168 -4.09 -16.37 -14.64
C THR A 168 -4.54 -14.97 -15.06
N LEU A 169 -4.93 -14.80 -16.34
CA LEU A 169 -5.53 -13.52 -16.79
C LEU A 169 -6.81 -13.15 -16.02
N SER A 170 -7.54 -14.14 -15.50
CA SER A 170 -8.73 -13.87 -14.69
C SER A 170 -8.37 -13.30 -13.31
N GLN A 171 -7.26 -13.74 -12.70
CA GLN A 171 -6.80 -13.20 -11.41
C GLN A 171 -6.33 -11.75 -11.54
N VAL A 172 -5.56 -11.42 -12.58
CA VAL A 172 -5.16 -10.02 -12.81
C VAL A 172 -6.37 -9.16 -13.18
N GLN A 173 -7.32 -9.66 -13.98
CA GLN A 173 -8.57 -8.95 -14.24
C GLN A 173 -9.32 -8.64 -12.93
N ALA A 174 -9.48 -9.63 -12.06
CA ALA A 174 -10.10 -9.45 -10.75
C ALA A 174 -9.34 -8.42 -9.89
N ALA A 175 -8.02 -8.35 -10.01
CA ALA A 175 -7.23 -7.35 -9.31
C ALA A 175 -7.54 -5.92 -9.79
N TYR A 176 -7.64 -5.72 -11.12
CA TYR A 176 -8.08 -4.45 -11.68
C TYR A 176 -9.51 -4.08 -11.29
N GLU A 177 -10.44 -5.03 -11.32
CA GLU A 177 -11.85 -4.81 -10.96
C GLU A 177 -12.00 -4.43 -9.49
N ALA A 178 -11.27 -5.11 -8.58
CA ALA A 178 -11.26 -4.79 -7.15
C ALA A 178 -10.74 -3.37 -6.87
N VAL A 179 -9.67 -2.96 -7.55
CA VAL A 179 -9.09 -1.62 -7.38
C VAL A 179 -10.00 -0.53 -7.98
N TRP A 180 -10.46 -0.73 -9.22
CA TRP A 180 -11.33 0.23 -9.91
C TRP A 180 -12.77 0.26 -9.39
N GLY A 181 -13.21 -0.75 -8.63
CA GLY A 181 -14.57 -0.83 -8.11
C GLY A 181 -15.64 -1.02 -9.18
N ARG A 182 -15.28 -1.65 -10.33
CA ARG A 182 -16.20 -1.93 -11.44
C ARG A 182 -15.77 -3.17 -12.20
N GLU A 183 -16.73 -3.85 -12.80
CA GLU A 183 -16.46 -4.99 -13.69
C GLU A 183 -15.88 -4.53 -15.03
N LEU A 184 -15.05 -5.39 -15.62
CA LEU A 184 -14.43 -5.18 -16.93
C LEU A 184 -14.91 -6.25 -17.92
N ASP A 185 -15.06 -5.84 -19.18
CA ASP A 185 -15.33 -6.83 -20.23
C ASP A 185 -14.12 -7.78 -20.37
N LYS A 186 -14.38 -9.07 -20.14
CA LYS A 186 -13.37 -10.12 -20.15
C LYS A 186 -12.61 -10.22 -21.46
N ARG A 187 -13.27 -10.03 -22.61
CA ARG A 187 -12.65 -10.18 -23.93
C ARG A 187 -11.73 -9.00 -24.23
N ASN A 188 -12.21 -7.79 -23.97
CA ASN A 188 -11.47 -6.55 -24.17
C ASN A 188 -10.28 -6.46 -23.22
N PHE A 189 -10.48 -6.78 -21.94
CA PHE A 189 -9.40 -6.81 -20.95
C PHE A 189 -8.28 -7.75 -21.38
N ARG A 190 -8.60 -9.01 -21.71
CA ARG A 190 -7.60 -10.00 -22.14
C ARG A 190 -6.86 -9.57 -23.40
N LYS A 191 -7.59 -9.09 -24.41
CA LYS A 191 -6.98 -8.59 -25.66
C LYS A 191 -6.01 -7.45 -25.36
N LYS A 192 -6.43 -6.48 -24.55
CA LYS A 192 -5.61 -5.33 -24.16
C LYS A 192 -4.39 -5.76 -23.34
N PHE A 193 -4.59 -6.50 -22.25
CA PHE A 193 -3.52 -6.91 -21.34
C PHE A 193 -2.43 -7.72 -22.05
N LEU A 194 -2.80 -8.66 -22.92
CA LEU A 194 -1.84 -9.43 -23.73
C LEU A 194 -1.09 -8.55 -24.74
N SER A 195 -1.76 -7.54 -25.33
CA SER A 195 -1.12 -6.64 -26.30
C SER A 195 -0.04 -5.74 -25.68
N LEU A 196 -0.02 -5.58 -24.36
CA LEU A 196 0.99 -4.78 -23.66
C LEU A 196 2.38 -5.45 -23.67
N GLY A 197 2.46 -6.76 -23.91
CA GLY A 197 3.73 -7.48 -23.99
C GLY A 197 4.46 -7.65 -22.64
N LEU A 198 3.87 -7.25 -21.52
CA LEU A 198 4.49 -7.23 -20.18
C LEU A 198 4.54 -8.59 -19.49
N ILE A 199 3.82 -9.58 -20.03
CA ILE A 199 3.71 -10.92 -19.46
C ILE A 199 4.17 -11.98 -20.45
N GLU A 200 4.52 -13.14 -19.90
CA GLU A 200 4.84 -14.34 -20.65
C GLU A 200 4.14 -15.58 -20.09
N GLU A 201 3.88 -16.55 -20.95
CA GLU A 201 3.35 -17.85 -20.55
C GLU A 201 4.43 -18.64 -19.80
N THR A 202 4.07 -19.21 -18.65
CA THR A 202 4.98 -20.06 -17.86
C THR A 202 5.05 -21.51 -18.37
N GLY A 203 4.13 -21.89 -19.27
CA GLY A 203 3.88 -23.28 -19.65
C GLY A 203 3.03 -24.08 -18.64
N GLY A 204 2.80 -23.52 -17.45
CA GLY A 204 1.96 -24.10 -16.41
C GLY A 204 0.47 -23.83 -16.63
N PHE A 205 -0.36 -24.60 -15.93
CA PHE A 205 -1.80 -24.43 -15.90
C PHE A 205 -2.31 -24.42 -14.47
N TRP A 206 -3.23 -23.50 -14.19
CA TRP A 206 -4.01 -23.47 -12.96
C TRP A 206 -5.27 -24.30 -13.15
N ALA A 207 -5.45 -25.34 -12.33
CA ALA A 207 -6.62 -26.19 -12.32
C ALA A 207 -7.37 -26.05 -10.99
N THR A 208 -8.66 -25.74 -11.06
CA THR A 208 -9.59 -25.87 -9.93
C THR A 208 -10.80 -26.67 -10.41
N GLY A 209 -10.98 -27.88 -9.88
CA GLY A 209 -12.09 -28.77 -10.23
C GLY A 209 -12.10 -29.26 -11.69
N ALA A 210 -13.29 -29.51 -12.24
CA ALA A 210 -13.51 -30.16 -13.54
C ALA A 210 -13.51 -29.20 -14.76
N HIS A 211 -13.15 -27.92 -14.58
CA HIS A 211 -13.12 -26.94 -15.67
C HIS A 211 -11.79 -26.96 -16.44
N ARG A 212 -11.83 -26.44 -17.68
CA ARG A 212 -10.63 -26.32 -18.53
C ARG A 212 -9.54 -25.55 -17.78
N PRO A 213 -8.32 -26.11 -17.64
CA PRO A 213 -7.23 -25.45 -16.93
C PRO A 213 -6.90 -24.09 -17.55
N ALA A 214 -6.71 -23.08 -16.70
CA ALA A 214 -6.34 -21.74 -17.13
C ALA A 214 -4.82 -21.64 -17.28
N LYS A 215 -4.33 -21.00 -18.33
CA LYS A 215 -2.88 -20.77 -18.50
C LYS A 215 -2.33 -19.87 -17.40
N LEU A 216 -1.14 -20.20 -16.92
CA LEU A 216 -0.37 -19.38 -15.99
C LEU A 216 0.60 -18.47 -16.73
N TYR A 217 0.65 -17.23 -16.30
CA TYR A 217 1.50 -16.16 -16.78
C TYR A 217 2.34 -15.61 -15.63
N ARG A 218 3.41 -14.90 -15.98
CA ARG A 218 4.19 -14.07 -15.06
C ARG A 218 4.57 -12.76 -15.73
N PHE A 219 4.83 -11.71 -14.95
CA PHE A 219 5.45 -10.50 -15.47
C PHE A 219 6.89 -10.78 -15.93
N ARG A 220 7.33 -10.11 -17.00
CA ARG A 220 8.70 -10.24 -17.51
C ARG A 220 9.71 -9.53 -16.61
N SER A 221 9.31 -8.43 -15.99
CA SER A 221 10.10 -7.66 -15.04
C SER A 221 9.47 -7.73 -13.65
N SER A 222 10.33 -7.73 -12.63
CA SER A 222 9.95 -7.47 -11.25
C SER A 222 9.90 -5.98 -10.91
N GLU A 223 10.37 -5.13 -11.83
CA GLU A 223 10.38 -3.68 -11.64
C GLU A 223 9.09 -3.02 -12.16
N LEU A 224 8.86 -1.78 -11.71
CA LEU A 224 7.75 -0.97 -12.18
C LEU A 224 8.00 -0.53 -13.64
N GLU A 225 7.13 -0.96 -14.55
CA GLU A 225 7.19 -0.65 -15.97
C GLU A 225 5.99 0.21 -16.39
N ILE A 226 6.24 1.18 -17.27
CA ILE A 226 5.19 1.98 -17.90
C ILE A 226 4.58 1.19 -19.05
N LEU A 227 3.25 1.18 -19.12
CA LEU A 227 2.52 0.50 -20.17
C LEU A 227 2.81 1.16 -21.52
N PRO A 228 3.02 0.39 -22.61
CA PRO A 228 3.17 0.95 -23.96
C PRO A 228 1.94 1.76 -24.42
N SER A 229 0.78 1.48 -23.84
CA SER A 229 -0.43 2.29 -24.00
C SER A 229 -1.30 2.20 -22.73
N PRO A 230 -1.89 3.30 -22.25
CA PRO A 230 -2.75 3.29 -21.08
C PRO A 230 -3.95 2.35 -21.23
N PHE A 231 -4.46 1.85 -20.09
CA PHE A 231 -5.63 0.99 -20.01
C PHE A 231 -6.94 1.72 -20.28
#